data_AF-A0A969W133-F1
#
_entry.id   AF-A0A969W133-F1
#
_cell.length_a   1.000
_cell.length_b   1.000
_cell.length_c   1.000
_cell.angle_alpha   90.00
_cell.angle_beta   90.00
_cell.angle_gamma   90.00
#
_symmetry.space_group_name_H-M   'P 1'
#
loop_
_entity.id
_entity.type
_entity.pdbx_description
1 polymer ?
#
loop_
_entity_poly.entity_id
_entity_poly.type
_entity_poly.pdbx_seq_one_letter_code
_entity_poly.pdbx_strand_id
1 'polypeptide(L)' 'MAVINGTPSSDFIFGTDTEDQIKAFESDDTVFGLAGNDAIQGNPGNDDPFGECW' A
#
# COMPACT_ATOMS: atom_id res chain seq x y z
N MET A 1 -11.40 7.17 1.58
CA MET A 1 -10.45 7.83 0.66
C MET A 1 -9.40 8.58 1.44
N ALA A 2 -8.42 7.83 1.95
CA ALA A 2 -7.13 8.38 2.30
C ALA A 2 -6.15 8.22 1.13
N VAL A 3 -5.17 9.11 1.06
CA VAL A 3 -4.05 9.02 0.12
C VAL A 3 -2.79 8.86 0.95
N ILE A 4 -2.08 7.74 0.75
CA ILE A 4 -0.88 7.39 1.50
C ILE A 4 0.28 7.25 0.53
N ASN A 5 1.35 7.99 0.80
CA ASN A 5 2.55 8.02 -0.01
C ASN A 5 3.71 7.53 0.86
N GLY A 6 4.34 6.44 0.43
CA GLY A 6 5.60 5.96 0.96
C GLY A 6 6.77 6.84 0.52
N THR A 7 7.96 6.30 0.72
CA THR A 7 9.26 6.92 0.50
C THR A 7 10.10 6.01 -0.41
N PRO A 8 11.23 6.47 -0.98
CA PRO A 8 12.11 5.63 -1.79
C PRO A 8 12.92 4.61 -0.95
N SER A 9 12.40 4.17 0.18
CA SER A 9 13.03 3.23 1.11
C SER A 9 11.95 2.35 1.71
N SER A 10 12.30 1.12 2.10
CA SER A 10 11.35 0.17 2.68
C SER A 10 10.47 0.78 3.76
N ASP A 11 9.18 0.90 3.46
CA ASP A 11 8.16 1.43 4.33
C ASP A 11 7.17 0.36 4.81
N PHE A 12 6.62 0.61 5.99
CA PHE A 12 5.45 -0.12 6.50
C PHE A 12 4.24 0.79 6.42
N ILE A 13 3.39 0.54 5.43
CA ILE A 13 2.21 1.36 5.16
C ILE A 13 0.96 0.62 5.62
N PHE A 14 0.13 1.31 6.41
CA PHE A 14 -1.16 0.82 6.86
C PHE A 14 -2.26 1.73 6.30
N GLY A 15 -3.17 1.14 5.55
CA GLY A 15 -4.43 1.72 5.09
C GLY A 15 -5.45 1.85 6.21
N THR A 16 -6.70 2.06 5.82
CA THR A 16 -7.83 2.36 6.68
C THR A 16 -8.97 1.35 6.44
N ASP A 17 -10.11 1.50 7.13
CA ASP A 17 -11.29 0.67 6.83
C ASP A 17 -12.10 1.18 5.62
N THR A 18 -11.55 2.15 4.89
CA THR A 18 -12.18 2.80 3.74
C THR A 18 -11.29 2.72 2.52
N GLU A 19 -11.87 2.89 1.33
CA GLU A 19 -11.16 2.94 0.05
C GLU A 19 -9.91 3.84 0.10
N ASP A 20 -8.70 3.30 -0.07
CA ASP A 20 -7.45 4.06 -0.01
C ASP A 20 -6.65 4.04 -1.31
N GLN A 21 -5.88 5.11 -1.54
CA GLN A 21 -4.87 5.14 -2.60
C GLN A 21 -3.49 5.13 -1.96
N ILE A 22 -2.76 4.04 -2.16
CA ILE A 22 -1.45 3.84 -1.54
C ILE A 22 -0.38 3.79 -2.63
N LYS A 23 0.67 4.60 -2.50
CA LYS A 23 1.82 4.59 -3.39
C LYS A 23 3.07 4.26 -2.59
N ALA A 24 3.59 3.06 -2.77
CA ALA A 24 4.70 2.57 -1.97
C ALA A 24 6.05 3.19 -2.40
N PHE A 25 6.19 3.48 -3.71
CA PHE A 25 7.43 3.95 -4.36
C PHE A 25 8.51 2.86 -4.42
N GLU A 26 9.77 3.24 -4.65
CA GLU A 26 10.87 2.30 -4.88
C GLU A 26 11.34 1.68 -3.57
N SER A 27 11.77 0.40 -3.64
CA SER A 27 12.23 -0.48 -2.54
C SER A 27 11.18 -1.54 -2.18
N ASP A 28 11.52 -2.44 -1.25
CA ASP A 28 10.61 -3.51 -0.81
C ASP A 28 9.71 -2.94 0.29
N ASP A 29 8.45 -2.69 -0.05
CA ASP A 29 7.48 -2.07 0.85
C ASP A 29 6.45 -3.09 1.36
N THR A 30 6.04 -2.94 2.61
CA THR A 30 4.95 -3.75 3.19
C THR A 30 3.71 -2.89 3.31
N VAL A 31 2.70 -3.18 2.49
CA VAL A 31 1.45 -2.43 2.47
C VAL A 31 0.28 -3.29 2.93
N PHE A 32 -0.42 -2.81 3.96
CA PHE A 32 -1.66 -3.38 4.47
C PHE A 32 -2.83 -2.47 4.08
N GLY A 33 -3.62 -2.83 3.06
CA GLY A 33 -4.81 -2.06 2.67
C GLY A 33 -5.89 -2.01 3.77
N LEU A 34 -6.00 -3.07 4.56
CA LEU A 34 -7.09 -3.33 5.51
C LEU A 34 -8.43 -3.53 4.78
N ALA A 35 -9.50 -2.81 5.13
CA ALA A 35 -10.83 -3.03 4.59
C ALA A 35 -11.21 -1.90 3.64
N GLY A 36 -11.97 -2.19 2.60
CA GLY A 36 -12.28 -1.21 1.55
C GLY A 36 -11.62 -1.60 0.23
N ASN A 37 -11.89 -0.79 -0.80
CA ASN A 37 -11.35 -1.05 -2.14
C ASN A 37 -10.04 -0.29 -2.32
N ASP A 38 -8.91 -0.88 -1.95
CA ASP A 38 -7.65 -0.15 -1.96
C ASP A 38 -6.94 -0.21 -3.31
N ALA A 39 -6.52 0.94 -3.81
CA ALA A 39 -5.67 1.09 -4.97
C ALA A 39 -4.21 1.23 -4.52
N ILE A 40 -3.51 0.10 -4.42
CA ILE A 40 -2.10 0.03 -4.02
C ILE A 40 -1.23 -0.01 -5.29
N GLN A 41 -0.35 0.98 -5.44
CA GLN A 41 0.63 1.07 -6.50
C GLN A 41 2.05 0.92 -5.93
N GLY A 42 2.54 -0.31 -5.97
CA GLY A 42 3.95 -0.66 -5.80
C GLY A 42 4.74 -0.38 -7.07
N ASN A 43 5.98 0.11 -6.95
CA ASN A 43 6.92 0.18 -8.07
C ASN A 43 7.63 -1.19 -8.21
N PRO A 44 8.58 -1.40 -9.15
CA PRO A 44 9.29 -2.68 -9.25
C PRO A 44 10.17 -2.94 -7.99
N GLY A 45 9.55 -3.58 -7.01
CA GLY A 45 10.08 -4.17 -5.78
C GLY A 45 9.21 -5.38 -5.44
N ASN A 46 9.66 -6.28 -4.57
CA ASN A 46 8.83 -7.40 -4.13
C ASN A 46 7.83 -6.89 -3.09
N ASP A 47 6.80 -6.19 -3.56
CA ASP A 47 5.74 -5.70 -2.69
C ASP A 47 4.75 -6.85 -2.46
N ASP A 48 4.62 -7.26 -1.21
CA ASP A 48 3.60 -8.22 -0.77
C ASP A 48 2.38 -7.42 -0.26
N PRO A 49 1.34 -7.16 -1.08
CA PRO A 49 0.10 -6.60 -0.59
C PRO A 49 -0.59 -7.65 0.29
N PHE A 50 -0.32 -7.63 1.59
CA PHE A 50 -1.11 -8.35 2.59
C PHE A 50 -2.37 -7.51 2.91
N GLY A 51 -3.29 -7.48 1.96
CA GLY A 51 -4.61 -6.87 2.10
C GLY A 51 -5.57 -7.65 1.21
N GLU A 52 -6.73 -8.00 1.74
CA GLU A 52 -7.62 -9.01 1.17
C GLU A 52 -8.03 -8.63 -0.27
N CYS A 53 -7.37 -9.25 -1.25
CA CYS A 53 -7.80 -9.22 -2.65
C CYS A 53 -9.04 -10.10 -2.78
N TRP A 54 -10.21 -9.50 -2.58
CA TRP A 54 -11.51 -10.02 -2.99
C TRP A 54 -12.23 -8.99 -3.86
#